data_AF-A0A0P0JYX1-F1
#
_entry.id   AF-A0A0P0JYX1-F1
#
_cell.length_a   1.000
_cell.length_b   1.000
_cell.length_c   1.000
_cell.angle_alpha   90.00
_cell.angle_beta   90.00
_cell.angle_gamma   90.00
#
_symmetry.space_group_name_H-M   'P 1'
#
loop_
_entity.id
_entity.type
_entity.pdbx_description
1 polymer ?
#
loop_
_entity_poly.entity_id
_entity_poly.type
_entity_poly.pdbx_seq_one_letter_code
_entity_poly.pdbx_strand_id
1 'polypeptide(L)' 'LLIVYPWTQRFFANFGNLSSPTAITGNPKVQAHGKKVLTSFGEAVKNLDSIKNTFSQLSELH' A
#
# COMPACT_ATOMS: atom_id res chain seq x y z
N LEU A 1 -6.39 4.32 4.77
CA LEU A 1 -6.71 4.76 3.39
C LEU A 1 -8.06 4.21 2.92
N LEU A 2 -8.21 2.89 2.72
CA LEU A 2 -9.41 2.30 2.10
C LEU A 2 -10.74 2.54 2.85
N ILE A 3 -10.70 2.75 4.17
CA ILE A 3 -11.89 3.06 4.99
C ILE A 3 -12.19 4.57 5.00
N VAL A 4 -11.16 5.39 5.26
CA VAL A 4 -11.30 6.85 5.45
C VAL A 4 -11.42 7.59 4.11
N TYR A 5 -10.83 7.06 3.05
CA TYR A 5 -10.89 7.59 1.68
C TYR A 5 -11.35 6.48 0.70
N PRO A 6 -12.64 6.10 0.73
CA PRO A 6 -13.17 4.94 0.00
C PRO A 6 -12.95 5.00 -1.51
N TRP A 7 -12.86 6.20 -2.08
CA TRP A 7 -12.54 6.38 -3.49
C TRP A 7 -11.31 5.53 -3.87
N THR A 8 -10.24 5.54 -3.07
CA THR A 8 -8.98 4.81 -3.33
C THR A 8 -9.13 3.29 -3.53
N GLN A 9 -10.26 2.69 -3.15
CA GLN A 9 -10.56 1.29 -3.43
C GLN A 9 -10.56 0.95 -4.94
N ARG A 10 -10.79 1.92 -5.84
CA ARG A 10 -10.78 1.70 -7.31
C ARG A 10 -9.44 1.12 -7.82
N PHE A 11 -8.34 1.40 -7.14
CA PHE A 11 -7.01 0.88 -7.50
C PHE A 11 -6.82 -0.60 -7.12
N PHE A 12 -7.71 -1.15 -6.30
CA PHE A 12 -7.60 -2.48 -5.71
C PHE A 12 -8.75 -3.41 -6.14
N ALA A 13 -9.30 -3.24 -7.34
CA ALA A 13 -10.40 -4.06 -7.84
C ALA A 13 -10.12 -5.58 -7.75
N ASN A 14 -8.86 -5.99 -7.95
CA ASN A 14 -8.43 -7.39 -7.87
C ASN A 14 -8.28 -7.94 -6.44
N PHE A 15 -8.55 -7.13 -5.41
CA PHE A 15 -8.44 -7.53 -4.01
C PHE A 15 -9.75 -8.16 -3.49
N GLY A 16 -10.82 -8.16 -4.29
CA GLY A 16 -12.10 -8.74 -3.91
C GLY A 16 -12.94 -7.76 -3.11
N ASN A 17 -13.68 -8.26 -2.10
CA ASN A 17 -14.60 -7.43 -1.33
C ASN A 17 -13.86 -6.41 -0.45
N LEU A 18 -14.12 -5.11 -0.69
CA LEU A 18 -13.63 -3.97 0.09
C LEU A 18 -14.77 -3.03 0.54
N SER A 19 -16.02 -3.48 0.49
CA SER A 19 -17.21 -2.63 0.67
C SER A 19 -17.46 -2.14 2.10
N SER A 20 -16.85 -2.76 3.12
CA SER A 20 -17.05 -2.43 4.53
C SER A 20 -15.75 -2.43 5.32
N PRO A 21 -15.67 -1.76 6.48
CA PRO A 21 -14.49 -1.79 7.35
C PRO A 21 -14.04 -3.21 7.69
N THR A 22 -14.97 -4.08 8.09
CA THR A 22 -14.68 -5.49 8.42
C THR A 22 -14.15 -6.27 7.22
N ALA A 23 -14.73 -6.05 6.02
CA ALA A 23 -14.24 -6.67 4.80
C ALA A 23 -12.82 -6.20 4.46
N ILE A 24 -12.51 -4.91 4.63
CA ILE A 24 -11.18 -4.33 4.39
C ILE A 24 -10.15 -4.88 5.39
N THR A 25 -10.45 -4.87 6.70
CA THR A 25 -9.51 -5.29 7.74
C THR A 25 -9.23 -6.78 7.71
N GLY A 26 -10.24 -7.59 7.35
CA GLY A 26 -10.13 -9.04 7.22
C GLY A 26 -9.55 -9.53 5.89
N ASN A 27 -9.29 -8.64 4.93
CA ASN A 27 -8.86 -9.05 3.59
C ASN A 27 -7.36 -9.42 3.56
N PRO A 28 -7.00 -10.68 3.23
CA PRO A 28 -5.60 -11.12 3.24
C PRO A 28 -4.74 -10.42 2.19
N LYS A 29 -5.31 -10.00 1.05
CA LYS A 29 -4.57 -9.24 0.02
C LYS A 29 -4.29 -7.80 0.49
N VAL A 30 -5.21 -7.17 1.21
CA VAL A 30 -4.98 -5.86 1.84
C VAL A 30 -3.85 -5.96 2.87
N GLN A 31 -3.88 -6.97 3.74
CA GLN A 31 -2.84 -7.18 4.74
C GLN A 31 -1.46 -7.44 4.10
N ALA A 32 -1.39 -8.32 3.10
CA ALA A 32 -0.16 -8.61 2.38
C ALA A 32 0.40 -7.38 1.66
N HIS A 33 -0.46 -6.60 1.01
CA HIS A 33 -0.05 -5.35 0.35
C HIS A 33 0.41 -4.29 1.36
N GLY A 34 -0.30 -4.13 2.47
CA GLY A 34 0.07 -3.23 3.56
C GLY A 34 1.46 -3.55 4.13
N LYS A 35 1.76 -4.86 4.32
CA LYS A 35 3.10 -5.31 4.72
C LYS A 35 4.16 -4.88 3.70
N LYS A 36 3.92 -5.09 2.39
CA LYS A 36 4.85 -4.68 1.32
C LYS A 36 5.13 -3.17 1.34
N VAL A 37 4.07 -2.35 1.47
CA VAL A 37 4.18 -0.88 1.55
C VAL A 37 4.98 -0.44 2.78
N LEU A 38 4.72 -1.01 3.95
CA LEU A 38 5.45 -0.65 5.17
C LEU A 38 6.92 -1.11 5.12
N THR A 39 7.21 -2.27 4.51
CA THR A 39 8.59 -2.70 4.27
C THR A 39 9.34 -1.71 3.38
N SER A 40 8.75 -1.22 2.29
CA SER A 40 9.42 -0.23 1.43
C SER A 40 9.69 1.10 2.14
N PHE A 41 8.78 1.54 3.03
CA PHE A 41 9.06 2.69 3.89
C PHE A 41 10.19 2.43 4.88
N GLY A 42 10.25 1.21 5.46
CA GLY A 42 11.36 0.81 6.31
C GLY A 42 12.71 0.88 5.60
N GLU A 43 12.78 0.48 4.32
CA GLU A 43 13.99 0.62 3.51
C GLU A 43 14.37 2.09 3.25
N ALA A 44 13.38 2.97 3.02
CA ALA A 44 13.66 4.41 2.90
C ALA A 44 14.18 5.02 4.20
N VAL A 45 13.65 4.60 5.36
CA VAL A 45 14.16 5.05 6.68
C VAL A 45 15.61 4.61 6.91
N LYS A 46 16.04 3.46 6.37
CA LYS A 46 17.45 3.02 6.42
C LYS A 46 18.36 3.80 5.46
N ASN A 47 17.79 4.52 4.50
CA ASN A 47 18.50 5.20 3.41
C ASN A 47 18.06 6.67 3.30
N LEU A 48 17.98 7.39 4.43
CA LEU A 48 17.42 8.76 4.48
C LEU A 48 18.13 9.75 3.53
N ASP A 49 19.44 9.61 3.35
CA ASP A 49 20.22 10.47 2.43
C ASP A 49 20.04 10.10 0.96
N SER A 50 19.40 8.96 0.66
CA SER A 50 19.25 8.42 -0.69
C SER A 50 17.82 8.02 -1.05
N ILE A 51 16.81 8.63 -0.43
CA ILE A 51 15.38 8.28 -0.64
C ILE A 51 14.98 8.29 -2.12
N LYS A 52 15.50 9.25 -2.92
CA LYS A 52 15.22 9.31 -4.37
C LYS A 52 15.66 8.04 -5.09
N ASN A 53 16.84 7.53 -4.75
CA ASN A 53 17.35 6.29 -5.36
C ASN A 53 16.58 5.08 -4.82
N THR A 54 16.26 5.06 -3.52
CA THR A 54 15.48 3.97 -2.89
C THR A 54 14.10 3.80 -3.53
N PHE A 55 13.46 4.89 -3.96
CA PHE A 55 12.13 4.86 -4.56
C PHE A 55 12.08 5.04 -6.08
N SER A 56 13.22 5.07 -6.79
CA SER A 56 13.24 5.31 -8.24
C SER A 56 12.35 4.32 -9.01
N GLN A 57 12.56 3.02 -8.77
CA GLN A 57 11.75 1.96 -9.38
C GLN A 57 10.28 2.02 -8.95
N LEU A 58 10.00 2.36 -7.68
CA LEU A 58 8.64 2.45 -7.19
C LEU A 58 7.88 3.60 -7.85
N SER A 59 8.56 4.72 -8.10
CA SER A 59 8.04 5.92 -8.76
C SER A 59 7.71 5.72 -10.23
N GLU A 60 8.36 4.79 -10.92
CA GLU A 60 8.02 4.46 -12.31
C GLU A 60 6.73 3.63 -12.41
N LEU A 61 6.38 2.92 -11.33
CA LEU A 61 5.23 2.00 -11.29
C LEU A 61 3.92 2.65 -10.80
N HIS A 62 3.94 3.87 -10.24
CA HIS A 62 2.79 4.54 -9.60
C HIS A 62 2.62 5.97 -10.09
#